data_AF-A0A0E3SB73-F1
#
_entry.id   AF-A0A0E3SB73-F1
#
_cell.length_a   1.000
_cell.length_b   1.000
_cell.length_c   1.000
_cell.angle_alpha   90.00
_cell.angle_beta   90.00
_cell.angle_gamma   90.00
#
_symmetry.space_group_name_H-M   'P 1'
#
loop_
_entity.id
_entity.type
_entity.pdbx_description
1 polymer ?
#
loop_
_entity_poly.entity_id
_entity_poly.type
_entity_poly.pdbx_seq_one_letter_code
_entity_poly.pdbx_strand_id
1 'polypeptide(L)' 'MKVLGINGSPRKDGNTATLIKIVFSELTKEGIETELFSFRKTE' A
#
# COMPACT_ATOMS: atom_id res chain seq x y z
N MET A 1 3.06 15.43 -4.88
CA MET A 1 3.74 14.21 -5.38
C MET A 1 2.82 13.03 -5.11
N LYS A 2 2.80 12.00 -5.97
CA LYS A 2 1.96 10.81 -5.79
C LYS A 2 2.84 9.55 -5.72
N VAL A 3 2.58 8.68 -4.75
CA VAL A 3 3.31 7.42 -4.53
C VAL A 3 2.39 6.23 -4.81
N LEU A 4 2.84 5.34 -5.68
CA LEU A 4 2.18 4.07 -5.97
C LEU A 4 2.92 2.94 -5.22
N GLY A 5 2.25 2.32 -4.26
CA GLY A 5 2.72 1.08 -3.63
C GLY A 5 2.28 -0.12 -4.45
N ILE A 6 3.21 -1.02 -4.74
CA ILE A 6 2.94 -2.26 -5.48
C ILE A 6 3.11 -3.44 -4.53
N ASN A 7 2.02 -4.15 -4.25
CA ASN A 7 2.03 -5.32 -3.38
C ASN A 7 1.94 -6.63 -4.19
N GLY A 8 3.03 -7.39 -4.19
CA GLY A 8 3.12 -8.74 -4.78
C GLY A 8 2.76 -9.89 -3.84
N SER A 9 2.43 -9.62 -2.57
CA SER A 9 2.12 -10.69 -1.63
C SER A 9 0.80 -11.39 -1.99
N PRO A 10 0.72 -12.73 -1.93
CA PRO A 10 -0.50 -13.47 -2.32
C PRO A 10 -1.64 -13.36 -1.29
N ARG A 11 -1.34 -12.91 -0.06
CA ARG A 11 -2.31 -12.80 1.03
C ARG A 11 -3.03 -11.45 0.98
N LYS A 12 -4.37 -11.44 1.08
CA LYS A 12 -5.14 -10.20 1.31
C LYS A 12 -4.70 -9.67 2.65
N ASP A 13 -4.44 -8.38 2.72
CA ASP A 13 -4.18 -7.70 3.99
C ASP A 13 -3.13 -8.42 4.85
N GLY A 14 -2.19 -9.12 4.20
CA GLY A 14 -1.08 -9.77 4.87
C GLY A 14 -0.04 -8.76 5.33
N ASN A 15 1.01 -9.24 6.01
CA ASN A 15 2.03 -8.38 6.60
C ASN A 15 2.63 -7.37 5.62
N THR A 16 2.87 -7.76 4.37
CA THR A 16 3.36 -6.83 3.33
C THR A 16 2.38 -5.67 3.07
N ALA A 17 1.08 -5.95 2.95
CA ALA A 17 0.07 -4.90 2.80
C ALA A 17 0.02 -3.99 4.04
N THR A 18 0.14 -4.56 5.24
CA THR A 18 0.18 -3.80 6.49
C THR A 18 1.40 -2.88 6.56
N LEU A 19 2.58 -3.38 6.21
CA LEU A 19 3.81 -2.58 6.17
C LEU A 19 3.72 -1.44 5.15
N ILE A 20 3.15 -1.69 3.97
CA ILE A 20 2.91 -0.62 2.97
C ILE A 20 1.96 0.44 3.53
N LYS A 21 0.88 0.03 4.21
CA LYS A 21 -0.06 0.97 4.86
C LYS A 21 0.61 1.81 5.95
N ILE A 22 1.55 1.25 6.72
CA ILE A 22 2.33 2.00 7.71
C ILE A 22 3.15 3.11 7.03
N VAL A 23 3.86 2.78 5.94
CA VAL A 23 4.62 3.78 5.15
C VAL A 23 3.68 4.85 4.58
N PHE A 24 2.53 4.45 4.03
CA PHE A 24 1.54 5.38 3.50
C PHE A 24 1.00 6.34 4.56
N SER A 25 0.86 5.89 5.81
CA SER A 25 0.43 6.73 6.91
C SER A 25 1.41 7.88 7.16
N GLU A 26 2.72 7.65 7.07
CA GLU A 26 3.71 8.72 7.24
C GLU A 26 3.73 9.64 6.02
N LEU A 27 3.66 9.10 4.81
CA LEU A 27 3.60 9.90 3.58
C LEU A 27 2.35 10.81 3.54
N THR A 28 1.22 10.31 3.98
CA THR A 28 -0.03 11.07 4.02
C THR A 28 0.04 12.24 5.01
N LYS A 29 0.78 12.11 6.13
CA LYS A 29 1.00 13.22 7.08
C LYS A 29 1.77 14.39 6.44
N GLU A 30 2.66 14.08 5.50
CA GLU A 30 3.40 15.06 4.70
C GLU A 30 2.60 15.60 3.50
N GLY A 31 1.31 15.25 3.39
CA GLY A 31 0.44 15.68 2.29
C GLY A 31 0.71 14.97 0.96
N ILE A 32 1.37 13.81 0.98
CA ILE A 32 1.66 13.01 -0.22
C ILE A 32 0.49 12.06 -0.49
N GLU A 33 -0.06 12.11 -1.71
CA GLU A 33 -1.10 11.19 -2.14
C GLU A 33 -0.52 9.78 -2.32
N THR A 34 -1.23 8.76 -1.81
CA THR A 34 -0.80 7.36 -1.89
C THR A 34 -1.88 6.49 -2.51
N GLU A 35 -1.46 5.51 -3.31
CA GLU A 35 -2.34 4.53 -3.96
C GLU A 35 -1.71 3.14 -3.86
N LEU A 36 -2.51 2.11 -3.60
CA LEU A 36 -2.04 0.72 -3.50
C LEU A 36 -2.55 -0.10 -4.69
N PHE A 37 -1.63 -0.62 -5.49
CA PHE A 37 -1.91 -1.67 -6.47
C PHE A 37 -1.50 -3.03 -5.90
N SER A 38 -2.40 -4.01 -5.93
CA SER A 38 -2.15 -5.35 -5.39
C SER A 38 -2.43 -6.41 -6.45
N PHE A 39 -1.46 -7.30 -6.69
CA PHE A 39 -1.59 -8.36 -7.69
C PHE A 39 -2.53 -9.50 -7.27
N ARG A 40 -2.88 -9.58 -5.98
CA ARG A 40 -3.88 -10.54 -5.54
C ARG A 40 -5.23 -10.19 -6.16
N LYS A 41 -5.86 -11.16 -6.83
CA LYS A 41 -7.26 -11.06 -7.25
C LYS A 41 -8.15 -10.83 -6.03
N THR A 42 -8.93 -9.75 -6.05
CA THR A 42 -10.11 -9.62 -5.18
C THR A 42 -11.03 -10.80 -5.45
N GLU A 43 -11.55 -11.41 -4.38
CA GLU A 43 -12.74 -12.27 -4.52
C GLU A 43 -13.91 -11.41 -5.02
#